data_AF-A0A2V2GFV7-F1
#
_entry.id   AF-A0A2V2GFV7-F1
#
_cell.length_a   1.000
_cell.length_b   1.000
_cell.length_c   1.000
_cell.angle_alpha   90.00
_cell.angle_beta   90.00
_cell.angle_gamma   90.00
#
_symmetry.space_group_name_H-M   'P 1'
#
loop_
_entity.id
_entity.type
_entity.pdbx_description
1 polymer ?
#
loop_
_entity_poly.entity_id
_entity_poly.type
_entity_poly.pdbx_seq_one_letter_code
_entity_poly.pdbx_strand_id
1 'polypeptide(L)'
;MKKTTKNIIQVMVIILVVVGILVGTWYFILWGVGTSIAGCQDYFSKTEPEDRTNGDFVYHILSGGVIYDHNIIAIVGLSEEGKTKKEILIPQEIDGLPVEFLGYEYGWAGRKGEFESDVLEKLYLMHPIESAKGRFSELPAYKCTVIKNGAIYEGLGQQDKLRDTKMPKSEWLKLFGDYNRPDTWVNVVYYLNDETDTVHFADDLDGEKITFIPPEPTREDYIFGGWYKESECITAWDFENDVVPAKEYDDEGNYLFQETALYAKW
;
A
#
# COMPACT_ATOMS: atom_id res chain seq x y z
N MET A 1 -23.40 -48.96 52.99
CA MET A 1 -24.21 -48.18 52.01
C MET A 1 -23.65 -46.78 51.71
N LYS A 2 -23.26 -45.92 52.69
CA LYS A 2 -22.81 -44.54 52.39
C LYS A 2 -21.50 -44.38 51.58
N LYS A 3 -20.56 -45.34 51.65
CA LYS A 3 -19.23 -45.24 51.00
C LYS A 3 -19.28 -45.57 49.50
N THR A 4 -20.13 -46.52 49.12
CA THR A 4 -20.31 -46.97 47.72
C THR A 4 -21.03 -45.91 46.87
N THR A 5 -22.03 -45.25 47.45
CA THR A 5 -22.76 -44.16 46.78
C THR A 5 -21.87 -42.94 46.53
N LYS A 6 -20.94 -42.63 47.45
CA LYS A 6 -20.00 -41.50 47.30
C LYS A 6 -18.99 -41.72 46.15
N ASN A 7 -18.52 -42.95 45.96
CA ASN A 7 -17.63 -43.32 44.85
C ASN A 7 -18.34 -43.30 43.50
N ILE A 8 -19.60 -43.75 43.43
CA ILE A 8 -20.40 -43.71 42.20
C ILE A 8 -20.69 -42.27 41.77
N ILE A 9 -21.03 -41.40 42.73
CA ILE A 9 -21.25 -39.97 42.46
C ILE A 9 -19.96 -39.30 41.98
N GLN A 10 -18.79 -39.59 42.58
CA GLN A 10 -17.52 -39.05 42.09
C GLN A 10 -17.19 -39.49 40.66
N VAL A 11 -17.43 -40.76 40.32
CA VAL A 11 -17.19 -41.25 38.95
C VAL A 11 -18.14 -40.61 37.94
N MET A 12 -19.42 -40.44 38.28
CA MET A 12 -20.39 -39.75 37.41
C MET A 12 -20.04 -38.27 37.21
N VAL A 13 -19.56 -37.58 38.25
CA VAL A 13 -19.12 -36.18 38.13
C VAL A 13 -17.90 -36.06 37.23
N ILE A 14 -16.93 -36.98 37.32
CA ILE A 14 -15.75 -36.98 36.45
C ILE A 14 -16.17 -37.22 34.98
N ILE A 15 -17.08 -38.16 34.72
CA ILE A 15 -17.56 -38.43 33.36
C ILE A 15 -18.30 -37.21 32.79
N LEU A 16 -19.16 -36.55 33.59
CA LEU A 16 -19.87 -35.34 33.15
C LEU A 16 -18.93 -34.16 32.88
N VAL A 17 -17.85 -34.01 33.67
CA VAL A 17 -16.83 -32.98 33.44
C VAL A 17 -16.04 -33.28 32.16
N VAL A 18 -15.64 -34.54 31.93
CA VAL A 18 -14.89 -34.92 30.72
C VAL A 18 -15.76 -34.80 29.46
N VAL A 19 -17.02 -35.20 29.50
CA VAL A 19 -17.97 -35.02 28.38
C VAL A 19 -18.25 -33.54 28.15
N GLY A 20 -18.42 -32.75 29.21
CA GLY A 20 -18.57 -31.29 29.11
C GLY A 20 -17.35 -30.60 28.48
N ILE A 21 -16.14 -31.05 28.81
CA ILE A 21 -14.91 -30.55 28.19
C ILE A 21 -14.81 -30.98 26.73
N LEU A 22 -15.13 -32.22 26.38
CA LEU A 22 -15.06 -32.72 24.99
C LEU A 22 -16.12 -32.08 24.09
N VAL A 23 -17.35 -31.86 24.58
CA VAL A 23 -18.39 -31.15 23.84
C VAL A 23 -18.09 -29.64 23.78
N GLY A 24 -17.55 -29.08 24.87
CA GLY A 24 -17.13 -27.68 24.93
C GLY A 24 -15.96 -27.37 23.99
N THR A 25 -14.97 -28.26 23.85
CA THR A 25 -13.87 -28.09 22.89
C THR A 25 -14.35 -28.28 21.46
N TRP A 26 -15.31 -29.16 21.20
CA TRP A 26 -15.90 -29.29 19.86
C TRP A 26 -16.77 -28.07 19.48
N TYR A 27 -17.49 -27.50 20.45
CA TYR A 27 -18.26 -26.26 20.24
C TYR A 27 -17.32 -25.04 20.09
N PHE A 28 -16.19 -24.99 20.80
CA PHE A 28 -15.14 -23.98 20.59
C PHE A 28 -14.45 -24.11 19.24
N ILE A 29 -14.30 -25.33 18.70
CA ILE A 29 -13.78 -25.52 17.34
C ILE A 29 -14.85 -25.13 16.31
N LEU A 30 -16.13 -25.44 16.51
CA LEU A 30 -17.19 -25.06 15.55
C LEU A 30 -17.52 -23.55 15.57
N TRP A 31 -17.60 -22.92 16.75
CA TRP A 31 -17.91 -21.49 16.89
C TRP A 31 -16.67 -20.60 16.87
N GLY A 32 -15.53 -21.05 17.41
CA GLY A 32 -14.27 -20.31 17.36
C GLY A 32 -13.68 -20.27 15.95
N VAL A 33 -13.97 -21.28 15.12
CA VAL A 33 -13.77 -21.17 13.68
C VAL A 33 -14.84 -20.19 13.15
N GLY A 34 -16.14 -20.44 13.35
CA GLY A 34 -17.25 -19.59 12.84
C GLY A 34 -17.14 -18.06 13.00
N THR A 35 -16.55 -17.54 14.07
CA THR A 35 -16.42 -16.08 14.29
C THR A 35 -15.09 -15.49 13.86
N SER A 36 -14.08 -16.31 13.56
CA SER A 36 -12.77 -15.86 13.02
C SER A 36 -12.66 -16.00 11.50
N ILE A 37 -13.62 -16.65 10.85
CA ILE A 37 -13.71 -16.74 9.38
C ILE A 37 -14.51 -15.62 8.71
N ALA A 38 -15.30 -14.85 9.45
CA ALA A 38 -16.13 -13.80 8.86
C ALA A 38 -15.33 -12.65 8.20
N GLY A 39 -14.07 -12.45 8.59
CA GLY A 39 -13.24 -11.37 8.02
C GLY A 39 -12.37 -11.77 6.83
N CYS A 40 -12.16 -13.07 6.57
CA CYS A 40 -11.11 -13.52 5.67
C CYS A 40 -11.50 -14.71 4.75
N GLN A 41 -12.66 -15.35 4.98
CA GLN A 41 -13.06 -16.53 4.19
C GLN A 41 -13.78 -16.21 2.88
N ASP A 42 -14.18 -14.96 2.64
CA ASP A 42 -15.13 -14.64 1.57
C ASP A 42 -14.51 -14.33 0.20
N TYR A 43 -13.18 -14.14 0.10
CA TYR A 43 -12.54 -13.90 -1.20
C TYR A 43 -12.28 -15.18 -2.00
N PHE A 44 -12.20 -16.32 -1.32
CA PHE A 44 -11.69 -17.54 -1.93
C PHE A 44 -12.83 -18.50 -2.23
N SER A 45 -13.13 -18.64 -3.53
CA SER A 45 -13.64 -19.89 -4.06
C SER A 45 -12.75 -21.05 -3.58
N LYS A 46 -13.24 -22.29 -3.57
CA LYS A 46 -12.47 -23.48 -3.10
C LYS A 46 -11.12 -23.71 -3.82
N THR A 47 -10.81 -22.93 -4.85
CA THR A 47 -9.59 -22.96 -5.66
C THR A 47 -8.85 -21.63 -5.56
N GLU A 48 -7.51 -21.71 -5.42
CA GLU A 48 -6.66 -20.51 -5.46
C GLU A 48 -6.86 -19.75 -6.78
N PRO A 49 -6.86 -18.41 -6.77
CA PRO A 49 -6.96 -17.63 -8.00
C PRO A 49 -5.76 -17.90 -8.91
N GLU A 50 -6.00 -17.86 -10.22
CA GLU A 50 -4.96 -18.05 -11.23
C GLU A 50 -4.08 -16.81 -11.37
N ASP A 51 -2.77 -17.01 -11.51
CA ASP A 51 -1.80 -15.95 -11.84
C ASP A 51 -2.14 -15.37 -13.24
N ARG A 52 -2.32 -14.06 -13.32
CA ARG A 52 -2.48 -13.31 -14.58
C ARG A 52 -1.36 -12.29 -14.71
N THR A 53 -1.12 -11.79 -15.92
CA THR A 53 -0.05 -10.80 -16.16
C THR A 53 -0.55 -9.67 -17.03
N ASN A 54 -0.25 -8.43 -16.65
CA ASN A 54 -0.47 -7.23 -17.45
C ASN A 54 0.66 -6.23 -17.13
N GLY A 55 1.39 -5.81 -18.16
CA GLY A 55 2.56 -4.93 -18.02
C GLY A 55 3.55 -5.46 -16.98
N ASP A 56 3.77 -4.66 -15.95
CA ASP A 56 4.76 -4.91 -14.88
C ASP A 56 4.31 -5.89 -13.81
N PHE A 57 3.05 -6.35 -13.86
CA PHE A 57 2.42 -6.99 -12.71
C PHE A 57 1.97 -8.40 -13.01
N VAL A 58 2.19 -9.27 -12.03
CA VAL A 58 1.44 -10.51 -11.86
C VAL A 58 0.32 -10.23 -10.87
N TYR A 59 -0.92 -10.56 -11.23
CA TYR A 59 -2.09 -10.20 -10.44
C TYR A 59 -3.13 -11.31 -10.41
N HIS A 60 -3.98 -11.26 -9.38
CA HIS A 60 -5.15 -12.12 -9.20
C HIS A 60 -6.41 -11.27 -9.25
N ILE A 61 -7.48 -11.84 -9.82
CA ILE A 61 -8.82 -11.29 -9.67
C ILE A 61 -9.47 -11.96 -8.47
N LEU A 62 -9.84 -11.16 -7.47
CA LEU A 62 -10.61 -11.63 -6.33
C LEU A 62 -12.08 -11.35 -6.61
N SER A 63 -12.91 -12.40 -6.53
CA SER A 63 -14.34 -12.27 -6.78
C SER A 63 -15.01 -11.64 -5.56
N GLY A 64 -15.89 -10.66 -5.80
CA GLY A 64 -16.62 -9.99 -4.74
C GLY A 64 -17.38 -10.97 -3.83
N GLY A 65 -17.00 -11.01 -2.55
CA GLY A 65 -17.65 -11.77 -1.49
C GLY A 65 -18.75 -10.96 -0.79
N VAL A 66 -19.09 -11.27 0.47
CA VAL A 66 -20.11 -10.50 1.21
C VAL A 66 -19.67 -9.05 1.52
N ILE A 67 -18.38 -8.74 1.36
CA ILE A 67 -17.77 -7.45 1.71
C ILE A 67 -17.69 -6.48 0.51
N TYR A 68 -17.48 -6.98 -0.71
CA TYR A 68 -17.35 -6.18 -1.93
C TYR A 68 -18.30 -6.73 -2.99
N ASP A 69 -19.12 -5.86 -3.58
CA ASP A 69 -20.12 -6.22 -4.59
C ASP A 69 -19.54 -6.31 -6.02
N HIS A 70 -18.23 -6.11 -6.17
CA HIS A 70 -17.52 -6.09 -7.44
C HIS A 70 -16.24 -6.91 -7.39
N ASN A 71 -15.72 -7.24 -8.57
CA ASN A 71 -14.41 -7.89 -8.70
C ASN A 71 -13.31 -6.84 -8.53
N ILE A 72 -12.26 -7.23 -7.83
CA ILE A 72 -11.11 -6.38 -7.53
C ILE A 72 -9.82 -7.09 -7.96
N ILE A 73 -8.75 -6.34 -8.08
CA ILE A 73 -7.42 -6.85 -8.38
C ILE A 73 -6.52 -6.77 -7.16
N ALA A 74 -5.83 -7.90 -6.90
CA ALA A 74 -4.67 -7.96 -6.03
C ALA A 74 -3.42 -8.18 -6.87
N ILE A 75 -2.47 -7.25 -6.84
CA ILE A 75 -1.14 -7.45 -7.42
C ILE A 75 -0.37 -8.37 -6.50
N VAL A 76 0.06 -9.51 -7.02
CA VAL A 76 0.70 -10.57 -6.25
C VAL A 76 2.19 -10.75 -6.55
N GLY A 77 2.74 -9.96 -7.46
CA GLY A 77 4.16 -9.94 -7.79
C GLY A 77 4.47 -9.07 -9.00
N LEU A 78 5.75 -9.03 -9.37
CA LEU A 78 6.21 -8.39 -10.60
C LEU A 78 6.30 -9.40 -11.74
N SER A 79 5.93 -8.98 -12.94
CA SER A 79 6.18 -9.72 -14.18
C SER A 79 7.67 -9.71 -14.51
N GLU A 80 8.10 -10.52 -15.47
CA GLU A 80 9.49 -10.48 -15.96
C GLU A 80 9.89 -9.10 -16.50
N GLU A 81 8.94 -8.33 -17.05
CA GLU A 81 9.18 -6.93 -17.43
C GLU A 81 9.36 -6.05 -16.19
N GLY A 82 8.42 -6.13 -15.24
CA GLY A 82 8.45 -5.32 -14.02
C GLY A 82 9.73 -5.55 -13.19
N LYS A 83 10.23 -6.79 -13.17
CA LYS A 83 11.49 -7.14 -12.49
C LYS A 83 12.70 -6.36 -13.00
N THR A 84 12.67 -5.82 -14.21
CA THR A 84 13.76 -5.05 -14.82
C THR A 84 13.70 -3.54 -14.56
N LYS A 85 12.60 -3.03 -13.97
CA LYS A 85 12.38 -1.60 -13.78
C LYS A 85 12.89 -1.15 -12.41
N LYS A 86 13.58 0.00 -12.41
CA LYS A 86 14.05 0.68 -11.20
C LYS A 86 12.95 1.43 -10.48
N GLU A 87 11.93 1.85 -11.20
CA GLU A 87 10.82 2.66 -10.71
C GLU A 87 9.52 2.09 -11.25
N ILE A 88 8.54 1.86 -10.37
CA ILE A 88 7.24 1.27 -10.72
C ILE A 88 6.13 2.11 -10.12
N LEU A 89 5.12 2.44 -10.93
CA LEU A 89 3.86 3.04 -10.48
C LEU A 89 2.79 1.96 -10.40
N ILE A 90 2.18 1.82 -9.22
CA ILE A 90 1.00 0.96 -9.07
C ILE A 90 -0.20 1.64 -9.75
N PRO A 91 -0.82 0.98 -10.75
CA PRO A 91 -1.95 1.56 -11.47
C PRO A 91 -3.23 1.45 -10.62
N GLN A 92 -4.13 2.41 -10.78
CA GLN A 92 -5.44 2.40 -10.12
C GLN A 92 -6.34 1.29 -10.63
N GLU A 93 -6.17 0.89 -11.88
CA GLU A 93 -6.93 -0.19 -12.52
C GLU A 93 -6.05 -1.02 -13.44
N ILE A 94 -6.39 -2.30 -13.57
CA ILE A 94 -5.83 -3.19 -14.59
C ILE A 94 -7.02 -3.85 -15.29
N ASP A 95 -7.05 -3.77 -16.62
CA ASP A 95 -8.12 -4.33 -17.45
C ASP A 95 -9.55 -3.87 -17.03
N GLY A 96 -9.66 -2.62 -16.54
CA GLY A 96 -10.92 -2.00 -16.10
C GLY A 96 -11.43 -2.46 -14.72
N LEU A 97 -10.61 -3.21 -13.97
CA LEU A 97 -10.90 -3.58 -12.58
C LEU A 97 -10.00 -2.79 -11.62
N PRO A 98 -10.54 -2.32 -10.48
CA PRO A 98 -9.77 -1.55 -9.52
C PRO A 98 -8.69 -2.41 -8.87
N VAL A 99 -7.49 -1.84 -8.74
CA VAL A 99 -6.40 -2.42 -7.97
C VAL A 99 -6.54 -1.96 -6.52
N GLU A 100 -6.87 -2.89 -5.64
CA GLU A 100 -7.15 -2.57 -4.24
C GLU A 100 -6.16 -3.22 -3.27
N PHE A 101 -5.39 -4.21 -3.74
CA PHE A 101 -4.49 -4.97 -2.88
C PHE A 101 -3.08 -5.14 -3.46
N LEU A 102 -2.07 -4.97 -2.62
CA LEU A 102 -0.71 -5.49 -2.82
C LEU A 102 -0.55 -6.75 -1.97
N GLY A 103 -0.70 -7.91 -2.61
CA GLY A 103 -0.80 -9.19 -1.91
C GLY A 103 -2.07 -9.29 -1.05
N TYR A 104 -2.28 -10.46 -0.46
CA TYR A 104 -3.40 -10.71 0.45
C TYR A 104 -3.09 -11.87 1.41
N GLU A 105 -3.79 -11.90 2.54
CA GLU A 105 -3.81 -13.03 3.47
C GLU A 105 -5.08 -13.86 3.24
N TYR A 106 -4.99 -15.19 3.37
CA TYR A 106 -6.15 -16.09 3.27
C TYR A 106 -6.29 -16.94 4.54
N GLY A 107 -6.47 -16.23 5.65
CA GLY A 107 -6.56 -16.77 7.00
C GLY A 107 -5.24 -17.38 7.47
N TRP A 108 -5.34 -18.47 8.23
CA TRP A 108 -4.17 -19.20 8.73
C TRP A 108 -3.41 -19.97 7.65
N ALA A 109 -4.01 -20.14 6.46
CA ALA A 109 -3.49 -21.00 5.40
C ALA A 109 -2.33 -20.37 4.61
N GLY A 110 -2.14 -19.05 4.70
CA GLY A 110 -0.99 -18.40 4.10
C GLY A 110 -1.23 -16.97 3.65
N ARG A 111 -0.25 -16.46 2.91
CA ARG A 111 -0.24 -15.15 2.27
C ARG A 111 0.21 -15.30 0.82
N LYS A 112 -0.32 -14.47 -0.07
CA LYS A 112 0.12 -14.34 -1.47
C LYS A 112 0.61 -12.91 -1.68
N GLY A 113 1.59 -12.69 -2.56
CA GLY A 113 2.13 -11.35 -2.84
C GLY A 113 3.65 -11.27 -2.81
N GLU A 114 4.35 -12.13 -3.56
CA GLU A 114 5.81 -12.22 -3.58
C GLU A 114 6.37 -11.27 -4.65
N PHE A 115 7.01 -10.21 -4.18
CA PHE A 115 7.69 -9.25 -5.04
C PHE A 115 9.17 -9.60 -5.02
N GLU A 116 9.73 -9.82 -6.21
CA GLU A 116 11.15 -10.13 -6.41
C GLU A 116 11.68 -9.11 -7.42
N SER A 117 12.80 -8.46 -7.11
CA SER A 117 13.57 -7.66 -8.06
C SER A 117 14.93 -7.31 -7.46
N ASP A 118 15.99 -7.41 -8.26
CA ASP A 118 17.33 -6.98 -7.87
C ASP A 118 17.59 -5.49 -8.15
N VAL A 119 16.68 -4.83 -8.88
CA VAL A 119 16.90 -3.48 -9.41
C VAL A 119 15.81 -2.48 -9.03
N LEU A 120 14.68 -2.90 -8.48
CA LEU A 120 13.61 -1.99 -8.07
C LEU A 120 14.10 -1.09 -6.92
N GLU A 121 14.18 0.21 -7.18
CA GLU A 121 14.62 1.23 -6.24
C GLU A 121 13.43 1.99 -5.63
N LYS A 122 12.38 2.25 -6.41
CA LYS A 122 11.28 3.14 -6.01
C LYS A 122 9.92 2.61 -6.44
N LEU A 123 8.94 2.67 -5.54
CA LEU A 123 7.54 2.34 -5.81
C LEU A 123 6.66 3.58 -5.62
N TYR A 124 5.82 3.91 -6.59
CA TYR A 124 4.84 4.98 -6.48
C TYR A 124 3.45 4.40 -6.19
N LEU A 125 2.83 4.84 -5.09
CA LEU A 125 1.44 4.55 -4.75
C LEU A 125 0.61 5.84 -4.80
N MET A 126 -0.31 5.92 -5.76
CA MET A 126 -1.05 7.15 -6.07
C MET A 126 -2.55 7.08 -5.79
N HIS A 127 -3.01 5.96 -5.24
CA HIS A 127 -4.36 5.76 -4.72
C HIS A 127 -4.31 4.91 -3.44
N PRO A 128 -5.34 4.98 -2.57
CA PRO A 128 -5.44 4.09 -1.42
C PRO A 128 -5.42 2.63 -1.87
N ILE A 129 -4.61 1.82 -1.19
CA ILE A 129 -4.42 0.41 -1.49
C ILE A 129 -4.11 -0.31 -0.18
N GLU A 130 -4.72 -1.46 0.03
CA GLU A 130 -4.39 -2.32 1.17
C GLU A 130 -3.15 -3.15 0.82
N SER A 131 -2.15 -3.12 1.69
CA SER A 131 -0.95 -3.94 1.53
C SER A 131 -0.98 -5.09 2.54
N ALA A 132 -0.95 -6.32 2.06
CA ALA A 132 -0.62 -7.45 2.92
C ALA A 132 0.82 -7.32 3.41
N LYS A 133 1.07 -7.67 4.68
CA LYS A 133 2.32 -7.35 5.39
C LYS A 133 3.59 -7.43 4.52
N GLY A 134 4.21 -6.26 4.39
CA GLY A 134 5.45 -5.85 3.70
C GLY A 134 6.36 -6.88 3.05
N ARG A 135 6.81 -6.54 1.83
CA ARG A 135 7.92 -7.21 1.12
C ARG A 135 8.83 -6.32 0.28
N PHE A 136 8.46 -5.08 -0.07
CA PHE A 136 9.33 -4.23 -0.88
C PHE A 136 10.62 -3.82 -0.14
N SER A 137 10.54 -3.55 1.17
CA SER A 137 11.70 -3.17 1.99
C SER A 137 12.76 -4.28 2.14
N GLU A 138 12.44 -5.51 1.73
CA GLU A 138 13.38 -6.63 1.75
C GLU A 138 14.14 -6.79 0.42
N LEU A 139 13.73 -6.05 -0.62
CA LEU A 139 14.39 -6.08 -1.91
C LEU A 139 15.75 -5.35 -1.85
N PRO A 140 16.81 -5.91 -2.46
CA PRO A 140 18.19 -5.47 -2.22
C PRO A 140 18.50 -4.04 -2.69
N ALA A 141 17.82 -3.55 -3.73
CA ALA A 141 18.00 -2.21 -4.28
C ALA A 141 16.96 -1.19 -3.79
N TYR A 142 15.97 -1.62 -3.00
CA TYR A 142 14.82 -0.79 -2.66
C TYR A 142 15.20 0.36 -1.75
N LYS A 143 14.76 1.56 -2.12
CA LYS A 143 15.04 2.81 -1.41
C LYS A 143 13.80 3.38 -0.75
N CYS A 144 12.68 3.45 -1.47
CA CYS A 144 11.46 4.05 -0.92
C CYS A 144 10.17 3.72 -1.65
N THR A 145 9.07 3.85 -0.91
CA THR A 145 7.71 4.00 -1.41
C THR A 145 7.36 5.49 -1.42
N VAL A 146 7.00 6.06 -2.55
CA VAL A 146 6.50 7.43 -2.65
C VAL A 146 4.98 7.42 -2.68
N ILE A 147 4.36 8.20 -1.81
CA ILE A 147 2.91 8.39 -1.75
C ILE A 147 2.55 9.86 -1.89
N LYS A 148 1.43 10.16 -2.54
CA LYS A 148 1.03 11.55 -2.77
C LYS A 148 0.29 12.21 -1.61
N ASN A 149 -0.33 11.45 -0.70
CA ASN A 149 -1.14 12.02 0.38
C ASN A 149 -1.30 11.11 1.60
N GLY A 150 -1.82 11.69 2.69
CA GLY A 150 -2.03 10.99 3.95
C GLY A 150 -3.08 9.89 3.92
N ALA A 151 -4.07 9.93 3.03
CA ALA A 151 -5.08 8.88 2.92
C ALA A 151 -4.47 7.54 2.47
N ILE A 152 -3.48 7.59 1.58
CA ILE A 152 -2.72 6.40 1.16
C ILE A 152 -1.91 5.86 2.34
N TYR A 153 -1.26 6.76 3.10
CA TYR A 153 -0.53 6.39 4.30
C TYR A 153 -1.41 5.66 5.33
N GLU A 154 -2.65 6.11 5.49
CA GLU A 154 -3.61 5.49 6.40
C GLU A 154 -4.02 4.09 5.95
N GLY A 155 -4.17 3.87 4.64
CA GLY A 155 -4.48 2.57 4.03
C GLY A 155 -3.34 1.55 4.04
N LEU A 156 -2.07 1.99 4.12
CA LEU A 156 -0.93 1.09 4.23
C LEU A 156 -0.97 0.27 5.53
N GLY A 157 -0.41 -0.95 5.53
CA GLY A 157 -0.27 -1.75 6.74
C GLY A 157 0.68 -1.10 7.76
N GLN A 158 0.44 -1.26 9.08
CA GLN A 158 1.24 -0.61 10.14
C GLN A 158 2.76 -0.82 10.03
N GLN A 159 3.23 -1.91 9.42
CA GLN A 159 4.66 -2.18 9.22
C GLN A 159 5.26 -1.44 8.01
N ASP A 160 4.48 -1.28 6.93
CA ASP A 160 4.89 -0.56 5.71
C ASP A 160 4.89 0.96 5.92
N LYS A 161 4.04 1.46 6.84
CA LYS A 161 3.97 2.88 7.22
C LYS A 161 5.30 3.46 7.72
N LEU A 162 6.15 2.64 8.34
CA LEU A 162 7.22 3.15 9.22
C LEU A 162 8.62 3.06 8.62
N ARG A 163 8.81 2.39 7.48
CA ARG A 163 10.11 2.23 6.84
C ARG A 163 9.99 2.58 5.38
N ASP A 164 10.83 3.51 4.93
CA ASP A 164 11.03 3.84 3.52
C ASP A 164 9.84 4.50 2.80
N THR A 165 8.74 4.81 3.49
CA THR A 165 7.64 5.60 2.92
C THR A 165 7.97 7.10 2.97
N LYS A 166 7.83 7.77 1.82
CA LYS A 166 8.00 9.21 1.67
C LYS A 166 6.75 9.89 1.14
N MET A 167 6.47 11.10 1.60
CA MET A 167 5.31 11.90 1.18
C MET A 167 5.63 13.39 1.14
N PRO A 168 4.80 14.24 0.51
CA PRO A 168 4.93 15.69 0.59
C PRO A 168 4.96 16.19 2.03
N LYS A 169 5.81 17.19 2.31
CA LYS A 169 5.90 17.81 3.65
C LYS A 169 4.53 18.32 4.10
N SER A 170 3.76 18.94 3.21
CA SER A 170 2.41 19.44 3.49
C SER A 170 1.47 18.33 3.99
N GLU A 171 1.55 17.14 3.39
CA GLU A 171 0.76 15.96 3.76
C GLU A 171 1.22 15.36 5.09
N TRP A 172 2.54 15.32 5.32
CA TRP A 172 3.10 14.90 6.59
C TRP A 172 2.62 15.78 7.75
N LEU A 173 2.68 17.09 7.59
CA LEU A 173 2.26 18.05 8.62
C LEU A 173 0.76 17.92 8.95
N LYS A 174 -0.09 17.57 7.96
CA LYS A 174 -1.52 17.29 8.21
C LYS A 174 -1.73 16.09 9.12
N LEU A 175 -0.92 15.03 8.98
CA LEU A 175 -1.05 13.81 9.78
C LEU A 175 -0.37 13.91 11.16
N PHE A 176 0.80 14.55 11.22
CA PHE A 176 1.69 14.47 12.38
C PHE A 176 1.98 15.81 13.06
N GLY A 177 1.39 16.91 12.57
CA GLY A 177 1.72 18.27 13.03
C GLY A 177 3.18 18.61 12.76
N ASP A 178 3.79 19.41 13.63
CA ASP A 178 5.16 19.93 13.44
C ASP A 178 6.28 18.91 13.74
N TYR A 179 6.00 17.61 13.70
CA TYR A 179 7.00 16.58 13.91
C TYR A 179 7.99 16.55 12.74
N ASN A 180 9.17 17.13 12.94
CA ASN A 180 10.16 17.34 11.87
C ASN A 180 10.89 16.05 11.48
N ARG A 181 10.61 15.54 10.27
CA ARG A 181 11.23 14.35 9.68
C ARG A 181 11.53 14.57 8.19
N PRO A 182 12.49 15.44 7.84
CA PRO A 182 12.80 15.74 6.45
C PRO A 182 13.32 14.51 5.67
N ASP A 183 13.81 13.48 6.36
CA ASP A 183 14.17 12.18 5.80
C ASP A 183 12.97 11.44 5.15
N THR A 184 11.75 11.69 5.62
CA THR A 184 10.51 11.08 5.11
C THR A 184 9.78 11.97 4.12
N TRP A 185 10.32 13.14 3.79
CA TRP A 185 9.71 14.04 2.82
C TRP A 185 10.25 13.77 1.41
N VAL A 186 9.37 13.90 0.43
CA VAL A 186 9.72 14.00 -0.98
C VAL A 186 10.05 15.46 -1.33
N ASN A 187 10.98 15.68 -2.26
CA ASN A 187 11.41 17.02 -2.66
C ASN A 187 10.88 17.48 -4.02
N VAL A 188 10.13 16.66 -4.74
CA VAL A 188 9.42 17.04 -5.98
C VAL A 188 7.93 16.83 -5.79
N VAL A 189 7.13 17.86 -5.99
CA VAL A 189 5.67 17.80 -5.77
C VAL A 189 4.94 18.42 -6.96
N TYR A 190 3.99 17.65 -7.51
CA TYR A 190 3.13 18.06 -8.60
C TYR A 190 1.77 18.49 -8.06
N TYR A 191 1.44 19.77 -8.19
CA TYR A 191 0.17 20.35 -7.76
C TYR A 191 -0.80 20.49 -8.93
N LEU A 192 -2.07 20.12 -8.70
CA LEU A 192 -3.12 20.30 -9.69
C LEU A 192 -3.36 21.77 -10.03
N ASN A 193 -2.98 22.74 -9.18
CA ASN A 193 -3.12 24.18 -9.47
C ASN A 193 -4.54 24.56 -9.96
N ASP A 194 -5.54 23.93 -9.37
CA ASP A 194 -6.95 24.05 -9.71
C ASP A 194 -7.70 24.87 -8.65
N GLU A 195 -7.03 25.92 -8.14
CA GLU A 195 -7.44 26.72 -6.97
C GLU A 195 -7.34 25.95 -5.64
N THR A 196 -6.75 24.75 -5.67
CA THR A 196 -6.44 23.94 -4.50
C THR A 196 -4.96 23.59 -4.43
N ASP A 197 -4.49 23.23 -3.23
CA ASP A 197 -3.15 22.66 -3.01
C ASP A 197 -3.13 21.13 -3.17
N THR A 198 -3.98 20.59 -4.03
CA THR A 198 -4.09 19.14 -4.22
C THR A 198 -2.85 18.60 -4.92
N VAL A 199 -2.18 17.65 -4.27
CA VAL A 199 -1.05 16.92 -4.84
C VAL A 199 -1.56 15.86 -5.82
N HIS A 200 -1.14 16.00 -7.08
CA HIS A 200 -1.37 15.02 -8.13
C HIS A 200 -0.40 13.84 -8.03
N PHE A 201 0.88 14.17 -7.85
CA PHE A 201 1.99 13.22 -7.83
C PHE A 201 3.15 13.78 -7.00
N ALA A 202 4.08 12.91 -6.61
CA ALA A 202 5.28 13.31 -5.90
C ALA A 202 6.46 12.40 -6.25
N ASP A 203 7.67 12.91 -6.08
CA ASP A 203 8.91 12.16 -6.29
C ASP A 203 10.04 12.64 -5.37
N ASP A 204 11.01 11.77 -5.12
CA ASP A 204 12.21 12.07 -4.35
C ASP A 204 13.47 11.85 -5.21
N LEU A 205 14.19 12.94 -5.48
CA LEU A 205 15.34 13.00 -6.39
C LEU A 205 16.52 13.75 -5.74
N ASP A 206 17.74 13.52 -6.21
CA ASP A 206 18.95 14.16 -5.66
C ASP A 206 19.90 14.63 -6.76
N GLY A 207 19.73 15.87 -7.22
CA GLY A 207 20.65 16.49 -8.18
C GLY A 207 20.53 15.96 -9.60
N GLU A 208 19.37 15.43 -9.97
CA GLU A 208 19.12 14.75 -11.25
C GLU A 208 17.87 15.28 -11.97
N LYS A 209 17.71 14.90 -13.23
CA LYS A 209 16.53 15.23 -14.02
C LYS A 209 15.36 14.34 -13.62
N ILE A 210 14.15 14.86 -13.77
CA ILE A 210 12.94 14.07 -13.61
C ILE A 210 12.82 13.13 -14.82
N THR A 211 12.92 11.82 -14.59
CA THR A 211 12.76 10.79 -15.63
C THR A 211 11.42 10.07 -15.55
N PHE A 212 10.83 9.98 -14.36
CA PHE A 212 9.50 9.41 -14.17
C PHE A 212 8.43 10.49 -14.32
N ILE A 213 7.68 10.43 -15.41
CA ILE A 213 6.59 11.37 -15.67
C ILE A 213 5.26 10.69 -15.28
N PRO A 214 4.48 11.25 -14.35
CA PRO A 214 3.20 10.66 -13.96
C PRO A 214 2.17 10.75 -15.09
N PRO A 215 1.10 9.94 -15.04
CA PRO A 215 -0.05 10.13 -15.91
C PRO A 215 -0.58 11.56 -15.87
N GLU A 216 -1.00 12.07 -17.03
CA GLU A 216 -1.53 13.44 -17.13
C GLU A 216 -2.76 13.61 -16.22
N PRO A 217 -2.84 14.71 -15.45
CA PRO A 217 -4.01 14.99 -14.66
C PRO A 217 -5.20 15.33 -15.56
N THR A 218 -6.42 15.07 -15.09
CA THR A 218 -7.66 15.43 -15.79
C THR A 218 -8.50 16.39 -14.96
N ARG A 219 -9.10 17.39 -15.62
CA ARG A 219 -10.04 18.34 -15.01
C ARG A 219 -11.19 18.58 -16.00
N GLU A 220 -12.43 18.45 -15.53
CA GLU A 220 -13.64 18.61 -16.36
C GLU A 220 -13.66 19.99 -17.02
N ASP A 221 -13.93 20.03 -18.33
CA ASP A 221 -13.95 21.23 -19.19
C ASP A 221 -12.61 21.97 -19.39
N TYR A 222 -11.47 21.42 -18.93
CA TYR A 222 -10.13 22.00 -19.16
C TYR A 222 -9.22 21.06 -19.95
N ILE A 223 -8.15 21.61 -20.52
CA ILE A 223 -7.12 20.85 -21.24
C ILE A 223 -5.81 21.03 -20.48
N PHE A 224 -5.18 19.92 -20.10
CA PHE A 224 -3.87 19.97 -19.46
C PHE A 224 -2.82 20.58 -20.40
N GLY A 225 -2.20 21.68 -19.96
CA GLY A 225 -1.26 22.49 -20.74
C GLY A 225 0.22 22.25 -20.39
N GLY A 226 0.51 21.29 -19.50
CA GLY A 226 1.86 20.98 -19.02
C GLY A 226 2.15 21.46 -17.60
N TRP A 227 3.39 21.21 -17.17
CA TRP A 227 3.88 21.53 -15.83
C TRP A 227 4.74 22.80 -15.83
N TYR A 228 4.55 23.65 -14.83
CA TYR A 228 5.19 24.95 -14.70
C TYR A 228 5.88 25.11 -13.34
N LYS A 229 6.91 25.96 -13.25
CA LYS A 229 7.72 26.11 -12.02
C LYS A 229 7.04 26.96 -10.95
N GLU A 230 5.96 27.64 -11.32
CA GLU A 230 5.22 28.61 -10.54
C GLU A 230 3.72 28.51 -10.82
N SER A 231 2.88 28.88 -9.85
CA SER A 231 1.43 28.76 -9.93
C SER A 231 0.80 29.70 -10.96
N GLU A 232 1.47 30.80 -11.31
CA GLU A 232 1.08 31.70 -12.40
C GLU A 232 1.30 31.09 -13.80
N CYS A 233 1.96 29.94 -13.89
CA CYS A 233 2.22 29.19 -15.12
C CYS A 233 2.86 30.01 -16.25
N ILE A 234 3.92 30.76 -15.90
CA ILE A 234 4.68 31.57 -16.87
C ILE A 234 5.84 30.75 -17.46
N THR A 235 6.60 30.04 -16.62
CA THR A 235 7.78 29.27 -16.99
C THR A 235 7.48 27.78 -16.97
N ALA A 236 7.46 27.15 -18.15
CA ALA A 236 7.30 25.70 -18.24
C ALA A 236 8.51 24.98 -17.64
N TRP A 237 8.29 23.84 -17.00
CA TRP A 237 9.36 22.92 -16.65
C TRP A 237 9.81 22.17 -17.91
N ASP A 238 11.10 22.21 -18.20
CA ASP A 238 11.72 21.52 -19.31
C ASP A 238 12.30 20.19 -18.82
N PHE A 239 11.58 19.09 -19.00
CA PHE A 239 12.01 17.74 -18.56
C PHE A 239 13.32 17.27 -19.20
N GLU A 240 13.73 17.83 -20.33
CA GLU A 240 14.98 17.47 -20.99
C GLU A 240 16.20 18.19 -20.39
N ASN A 241 16.01 19.41 -19.89
CA ASN A 241 17.10 20.31 -19.50
C ASN A 241 17.10 20.73 -18.02
N ASP A 242 15.93 20.82 -17.39
CA ASP A 242 15.82 21.20 -15.98
C ASP A 242 16.22 20.05 -15.05
N VAL A 243 16.91 20.42 -13.98
CA VAL A 243 17.47 19.50 -12.97
C VAL A 243 16.89 19.86 -11.62
N VAL A 244 16.46 18.85 -10.86
CA VAL A 244 16.08 19.03 -9.46
C VAL A 244 17.33 19.36 -8.65
N PRO A 245 17.32 20.40 -7.79
CA PRO A 245 18.47 20.73 -6.95
C PRO A 245 18.98 19.51 -6.16
N ALA A 246 20.30 19.42 -6.03
CA ALA A 246 20.92 18.43 -5.16
C ALA A 246 20.52 18.68 -3.71
N LYS A 247 20.41 17.61 -2.92
CA LYS A 247 20.09 17.70 -1.50
C LYS A 247 21.27 18.30 -0.75
N GLU A 248 20.99 19.32 0.04
CA GLU A 248 21.98 19.98 0.89
C GLU A 248 21.78 19.61 2.35
N TYR A 249 22.87 19.52 3.10
CA TYR A 249 22.88 19.16 4.51
C TYR A 249 23.66 20.20 5.31
N ASP A 250 23.25 20.48 6.53
CA ASP A 250 24.02 21.33 7.45
C ASP A 250 25.25 20.58 8.03
N ASP A 251 26.05 21.30 8.82
CA ASP A 251 27.26 20.75 9.46
C ASP A 251 26.95 19.60 10.46
N GLU A 252 25.69 19.46 10.88
CA GLU A 252 25.22 18.39 11.76
C GLU A 252 24.65 17.18 10.97
N GLY A 253 24.61 17.27 9.64
CA GLY A 253 24.07 16.24 8.74
C GLY A 253 22.55 16.27 8.63
N ASN A 254 21.87 17.34 9.08
CA ASN A 254 20.43 17.49 8.90
C ASN A 254 20.13 17.93 7.47
N TYR A 255 19.13 17.30 6.86
CA TYR A 255 18.69 17.67 5.52
C TYR A 255 18.06 19.07 5.51
N LEU A 256 18.63 19.98 4.73
CA LEU A 256 18.10 21.30 4.44
C LEU A 256 17.03 21.18 3.35
N PHE A 257 15.82 20.83 3.78
CA PHE A 257 14.72 20.53 2.86
C PHE A 257 14.41 21.71 1.93
N GLN A 258 14.40 21.42 0.63
CA GLN A 258 13.96 22.32 -0.43
C GLN A 258 12.98 21.56 -1.33
N GLU A 259 11.79 22.13 -1.54
CA GLU A 259 10.79 21.58 -2.45
C GLU A 259 10.96 22.18 -3.85
N THR A 260 10.87 21.30 -4.86
CA THR A 260 10.66 21.64 -6.26
C THR A 260 9.19 21.42 -6.58
N ALA A 261 8.43 22.50 -6.63
CA ALA A 261 7.01 22.48 -6.93
C ALA A 261 6.77 22.60 -8.45
N LEU A 262 5.86 21.77 -8.96
CA LEU A 262 5.40 21.76 -10.35
C LEU A 262 3.90 22.00 -10.37
N TYR A 263 3.46 23.02 -11.11
CA TYR A 263 2.06 23.43 -11.15
C TYR A 263 1.45 23.08 -12.51
N ALA A 264 0.32 22.38 -12.50
CA ALA A 264 -0.41 22.09 -13.73
C ALA A 264 -0.98 23.38 -14.34
N LYS A 265 -0.92 23.48 -15.67
CA LYS A 265 -1.65 24.49 -16.42
C LYS A 265 -2.93 23.87 -16.98
N TRP A 266 -4.02 24.63 -16.93
CA TRP A 266 -5.34 24.25 -17.43
C TRP A 266 -5.87 25.26 -18.45
#